data_AF-A0A1G2QHB4-F1
#
_entry.id   AF-A0A1G2QHB4-F1
#
_cell.length_a   1.000
_cell.length_b   1.000
_cell.length_c   1.000
_cell.angle_alpha   90.00
_cell.angle_beta   90.00
_cell.angle_gamma   90.00
#
_symmetry.space_group_name_H-M   'P 1'
#
loop_
_entity.id
_entity.type
_entity.pdbx_description
1 polymer ?
#
loop_
_entity_poly.entity_id
_entity_poly.type
_entity_poly.pdbx_seq_one_letter_code
_entity_poly.pdbx_strand_id
1 'polypeptide(L)'
;MTKSAIGPIIIAGVLLGLIYFFGSDKIGQNNAAGGVDRTSTSTVESELSLATSRPTDFFAVGTVTFNSPGLKSDRSYLLYEEPGAPALYRELMFDSLSWCGTPSGGTVCLTLSTNRPFQGERVTVEGVLEGEVIVVRKLQSRPAGDEGLPILPVHNRVFIGWPEAMAHIRNCEVAMVVQTHSLDVIIDLKQDGRQVVAVQPSIDEVFRVLDEVKDRCEPIPMATE
;
A
#
# COMPACT_ATOMS: atom_id res chain seq x y z
N MET A 1 16.14 3.17 54.08
CA MET A 1 16.00 4.63 53.86
C MET A 1 16.28 4.85 52.38
N THR A 2 15.39 5.26 51.48
CA THR A 2 14.09 5.96 51.55
C THR A 2 13.26 5.50 50.34
N LYS A 3 12.02 5.03 50.58
CA LYS A 3 10.99 4.85 49.55
C LYS A 3 10.42 6.23 49.21
N SER A 4 10.31 6.58 47.93
CA SER A 4 9.50 7.73 47.50
C SER A 4 8.39 7.23 46.59
N ALA A 5 7.16 7.38 47.08
CA ALA A 5 5.92 7.08 46.39
C ALA A 5 5.38 8.40 45.83
N ILE A 6 5.14 8.46 44.52
CA ILE A 6 4.40 9.55 43.89
C ILE A 6 3.10 8.92 43.39
N GLY A 7 1.99 9.32 44.02
CA GLY A 7 0.65 8.82 43.75
C GLY A 7 0.05 9.41 42.46
N PRO A 8 -1.04 8.82 41.96
CA PRO A 8 -1.67 9.23 40.71
C PRO A 8 -2.52 10.49 40.89
N ILE A 9 -2.36 11.44 39.95
CA ILE A 9 -3.24 12.59 39.77
C ILE A 9 -4.40 12.15 38.89
N ILE A 10 -5.62 12.15 39.45
CA ILE A 10 -6.87 11.96 38.73
C ILE A 10 -7.27 13.32 38.15
N ILE A 11 -7.22 13.47 36.82
CA ILE A 11 -7.81 14.60 36.12
C ILE A 11 -9.21 14.18 35.65
N ALA A 12 -10.22 14.56 36.41
CA ALA A 12 -11.61 14.54 35.98
C ALA A 12 -11.88 15.82 35.17
N GLY A 13 -12.09 15.69 33.86
CA GLY A 13 -12.27 16.79 32.93
C GLY A 13 -13.48 16.61 32.02
N VAL A 14 -14.65 16.97 32.56
CA VAL A 14 -15.83 17.57 31.93
C VAL A 14 -16.15 17.16 30.47
N LEU A 15 -17.15 16.29 30.35
CA LEU A 15 -17.91 16.01 29.12
C LEU A 15 -18.86 17.19 28.84
N LEU A 16 -18.54 18.03 27.86
CA LEU A 16 -19.45 19.04 27.34
C LEU A 16 -20.14 18.50 26.09
N GLY A 17 -21.42 18.14 26.26
CA GLY A 17 -22.30 17.68 25.20
C GLY A 17 -22.63 18.80 24.21
N LEU A 18 -22.54 18.46 22.94
CA LEU A 18 -23.15 19.22 21.84
C LEU A 18 -24.26 18.35 21.26
N ILE A 19 -25.47 18.63 21.76
CA ILE A 19 -26.73 18.13 21.20
C ILE A 19 -27.02 19.00 19.96
N TYR A 20 -26.82 18.45 18.77
CA TYR A 20 -27.39 19.04 17.55
C TYR A 20 -28.82 18.55 17.37
N PHE A 21 -29.77 19.45 17.62
CA PHE A 21 -31.14 19.36 17.12
C PHE A 21 -31.11 19.62 15.61
N PHE A 22 -31.38 18.61 14.79
CA PHE A 22 -31.86 18.85 13.42
C PHE A 22 -33.38 18.80 13.44
N GLY A 23 -33.98 19.94 13.11
CA GLY A 23 -35.41 20.14 13.01
C GLY A 23 -36.03 19.28 11.92
N SER A 24 -37.16 18.67 12.27
CA SER A 24 -38.05 18.01 11.34
C SER A 24 -38.92 19.04 10.64
N ASP A 25 -38.53 19.48 9.45
CA ASP A 25 -39.45 20.16 8.54
C ASP A 25 -40.30 19.14 7.80
N LYS A 26 -41.60 19.16 8.11
CA LYS A 26 -42.65 18.52 7.33
C LYS A 26 -42.87 19.35 6.06
N ILE A 27 -42.55 18.80 4.90
CA ILE A 27 -43.03 19.33 3.62
C ILE A 27 -43.85 18.26 2.90
N GLY A 28 -45.12 18.64 2.74
CA GLY A 28 -46.15 18.23 1.77
C GLY A 28 -45.88 17.07 0.82
N GLN A 29 -46.79 16.10 0.89
CA GLN A 29 -47.17 15.26 -0.24
C GLN A 29 -47.65 16.13 -1.40
N ASN A 30 -47.10 15.90 -2.59
CA ASN A 30 -47.79 16.10 -3.86
C ASN A 30 -47.34 15.00 -4.83
N ASN A 31 -48.29 14.15 -5.21
CA ASN A 31 -48.14 13.15 -6.25
C ASN A 31 -48.07 13.85 -7.61
N ALA A 32 -47.01 13.61 -8.38
CA ALA A 32 -47.01 13.80 -9.82
C ALA A 32 -46.15 12.73 -10.47
N ALA A 33 -46.79 11.94 -11.33
CA ALA A 33 -46.18 10.88 -12.12
C ALA A 33 -45.08 11.45 -13.03
N GLY A 34 -43.92 10.80 -13.01
CA GLY A 34 -42.81 11.06 -13.91
C GLY A 34 -41.81 9.93 -13.80
N GLY A 35 -41.94 8.93 -14.66
CA GLY A 35 -40.97 7.85 -14.78
C GLY A 35 -39.62 8.42 -15.20
N VAL A 36 -38.63 8.33 -14.32
CA VAL A 36 -37.23 8.62 -14.63
C VAL A 36 -36.48 7.31 -14.47
N ASP A 37 -36.00 6.85 -15.62
CA ASP A 37 -35.16 5.68 -15.85
C ASP A 37 -33.94 5.69 -14.91
N ARG A 38 -33.94 4.79 -13.93
CA ARG A 38 -32.78 4.47 -13.10
C ARG A 38 -31.98 3.39 -13.82
N THR A 39 -31.26 3.78 -14.86
CA THR A 39 -30.26 2.92 -15.46
C THR A 39 -29.03 3.75 -15.76
N SER A 40 -27.86 3.25 -15.37
CA SER A 40 -26.51 3.74 -15.73
C SER A 40 -25.79 4.60 -14.68
N THR A 41 -25.39 4.01 -13.55
CA THR A 41 -24.26 4.53 -12.74
C THR A 41 -23.38 3.42 -12.16
N SER A 42 -23.45 2.18 -12.67
CA SER A 42 -22.63 1.07 -12.13
C SER A 42 -21.50 0.59 -13.05
N THR A 43 -21.34 1.18 -14.24
CA THR A 43 -20.37 0.68 -15.23
C THR A 43 -19.01 1.40 -15.15
N VAL A 44 -18.96 2.62 -14.61
CA VAL A 44 -17.70 3.40 -14.56
C VAL A 44 -16.82 3.03 -13.36
N GLU A 45 -17.41 2.60 -12.24
CA GLU A 45 -16.64 2.11 -11.07
C GLU A 45 -16.01 0.73 -11.32
N SER A 46 -16.61 -0.06 -12.21
CA SER A 46 -16.15 -1.42 -12.53
C SER A 46 -14.98 -1.45 -13.53
N GLU A 47 -14.78 -0.41 -14.34
CA GLU A 47 -13.61 -0.31 -15.23
C GLU A 47 -12.40 0.33 -14.52
N LEU A 48 -12.65 1.20 -13.53
CA LEU A 48 -11.59 1.77 -12.69
C LEU A 48 -10.99 0.72 -11.73
N SER A 49 -11.72 -0.37 -11.41
CA SER A 49 -11.17 -1.47 -10.61
C SER A 49 -10.28 -2.43 -11.42
N LEU A 50 -10.39 -2.46 -12.75
CA LEU A 50 -9.66 -3.41 -13.59
C LEU A 50 -8.35 -2.83 -14.18
N ALA A 51 -8.23 -1.50 -14.26
CA ALA A 51 -7.01 -0.82 -14.69
C ALA A 51 -5.89 -0.80 -13.62
N THR A 52 -6.19 -1.31 -12.42
CA THR A 52 -5.52 -0.94 -11.15
C THR A 52 -4.62 -2.05 -10.59
N SER A 53 -4.28 -3.07 -11.39
CA SER A 53 -3.39 -4.14 -10.91
C SER A 53 -2.64 -4.85 -12.06
N ARG A 54 -1.98 -4.10 -12.94
CA ARG A 54 -1.12 -4.72 -13.97
C ARG A 54 0.04 -5.47 -13.31
N PRO A 55 0.40 -6.67 -13.79
CA PRO A 55 1.59 -7.39 -13.32
C PRO A 55 2.84 -6.54 -13.53
N THR A 56 3.78 -6.61 -12.59
CA THR A 56 5.10 -5.97 -12.73
C THR A 56 5.92 -6.63 -13.82
N ASP A 57 6.54 -5.82 -14.67
CA ASP A 57 7.48 -6.25 -15.71
C ASP A 57 8.89 -5.68 -15.49
N PHE A 58 9.07 -4.86 -14.45
CA PHE A 58 10.34 -4.24 -14.11
C PHE A 58 10.80 -4.60 -12.70
N PHE A 59 12.09 -4.96 -12.58
CA PHE A 59 12.80 -5.12 -11.32
C PHE A 59 14.23 -4.62 -11.48
N ALA A 60 14.69 -3.77 -10.57
CA ALA A 60 16.10 -3.38 -10.51
C ALA A 60 16.53 -2.99 -9.09
N VAL A 61 17.83 -3.09 -8.83
CA VAL A 61 18.48 -2.56 -7.64
C VAL A 61 19.37 -1.40 -8.08
N GLY A 62 19.23 -0.25 -7.44
CA GLY A 62 19.95 0.96 -7.83
C GLY A 62 19.94 2.03 -6.74
N THR A 63 20.39 3.23 -7.08
CA THR A 63 20.37 4.39 -6.18
C THR A 63 19.33 5.38 -6.65
N VAL A 64 18.49 5.88 -5.74
CA VAL A 64 17.54 6.95 -6.10
C VAL A 64 18.26 8.29 -6.15
N THR A 65 18.11 9.01 -7.24
CA THR A 65 18.65 10.36 -7.40
C THR A 65 17.51 11.36 -7.59
N PHE A 66 17.77 12.62 -7.25
CA PHE A 66 16.83 13.72 -7.41
C PHE A 66 17.59 14.95 -7.90
N ASN A 67 17.04 15.65 -8.90
CA ASN A 67 17.65 16.85 -9.51
C ASN A 67 19.11 16.66 -9.95
N SER A 68 19.45 15.49 -10.49
CA SER A 68 20.79 15.26 -11.05
C SER A 68 21.02 16.12 -12.31
N PRO A 69 22.23 16.66 -12.52
CA PRO A 69 22.56 17.43 -13.72
C PRO A 69 22.27 16.64 -15.00
N GLY A 70 21.64 17.28 -15.98
CA GLY A 70 21.26 16.66 -17.25
C GLY A 70 19.93 15.89 -17.24
N LEU A 71 19.26 15.77 -16.08
CA LEU A 71 17.92 15.20 -15.96
C LEU A 71 16.87 16.29 -15.70
N LYS A 72 15.58 15.96 -15.90
CA LYS A 72 14.49 16.90 -15.58
C LYS A 72 14.49 17.21 -14.08
N SER A 73 14.30 18.48 -13.74
CA SER A 73 14.14 18.92 -12.35
C SER A 73 12.81 18.44 -11.76
N ASP A 74 12.79 18.37 -10.44
CA ASP A 74 11.69 17.96 -9.57
C ASP A 74 11.16 16.56 -9.86
N ARG A 75 12.06 15.66 -10.25
CA ARG A 75 11.78 14.25 -10.53
C ARG A 75 12.77 13.34 -9.81
N SER A 76 12.26 12.19 -9.37
CA SER A 76 13.06 11.11 -8.84
C SER A 76 13.48 10.18 -9.98
N TYR A 77 14.72 9.71 -9.95
CA TYR A 77 15.25 8.74 -10.91
C TYR A 77 15.86 7.56 -10.18
N LEU A 78 15.81 6.39 -10.81
CA LEU A 78 16.62 5.24 -10.43
C LEU A 78 17.87 5.22 -11.31
N LEU A 79 19.03 5.28 -10.66
CA LEU A 79 20.33 4.99 -11.27
C LEU A 79 20.67 3.51 -11.01
N TYR A 80 20.72 2.69 -12.05
CA TYR A 80 21.01 1.25 -11.93
C TYR A 80 21.90 0.77 -13.08
N GLU A 81 22.47 -0.43 -12.94
CA GLU A 81 23.36 -1.05 -13.93
C GLU A 81 22.84 -2.42 -14.33
N GLU A 82 23.00 -2.75 -15.61
CA GLU A 82 22.78 -4.10 -16.13
C GLU A 82 24.14 -4.78 -16.36
N PRO A 83 24.25 -6.11 -16.22
CA PRO A 83 25.52 -6.82 -16.40
C PRO A 83 26.20 -6.50 -17.74
N GLY A 84 27.37 -5.87 -17.68
CA GLY A 84 28.17 -5.51 -18.86
C GLY A 84 27.69 -4.27 -19.63
N ALA A 85 26.69 -3.54 -19.13
CA ALA A 85 26.20 -2.30 -19.73
C ALA A 85 26.60 -1.08 -18.89
N PRO A 86 26.68 0.13 -19.49
CA PRO A 86 26.79 1.38 -18.75
C PRO A 86 25.59 1.61 -17.83
N ALA A 87 25.77 2.46 -16.82
CA ALA A 87 24.69 2.83 -15.91
C ALA A 87 23.54 3.55 -16.64
N LEU A 88 22.31 3.21 -16.25
CA LEU A 88 21.07 3.70 -16.81
C LEU A 88 20.33 4.57 -15.80
N TYR A 89 19.62 5.58 -16.31
CA TYR A 89 18.71 6.41 -15.54
C TYR A 89 17.29 6.19 -16.04
N ARG A 90 16.35 5.97 -15.11
CA ARG A 90 14.93 5.87 -15.40
C ARG A 90 14.12 6.73 -14.44
N GLU A 91 13.15 7.46 -14.96
CA GLU A 91 12.27 8.31 -14.15
C GLU A 91 11.37 7.41 -13.29
N LEU A 92 11.22 7.74 -12.01
CA LEU A 92 10.31 7.05 -11.09
C LEU A 92 9.00 7.84 -10.99
N MET A 93 7.88 7.19 -11.28
CA MET A 93 6.54 7.74 -11.10
C MET A 93 5.84 7.02 -9.96
N PHE A 94 5.31 7.80 -9.02
CA PHE A 94 4.55 7.30 -7.87
C PHE A 94 3.07 7.63 -8.05
N ASP A 95 2.22 6.62 -7.90
CA ASP A 95 0.76 6.76 -7.85
C ASP A 95 0.23 6.30 -6.47
N SER A 96 -1.08 6.22 -6.31
CA SER A 96 -1.71 5.80 -5.06
C SER A 96 -1.47 4.32 -4.69
N LEU A 97 -0.98 3.52 -5.63
CA LEU A 97 -0.62 2.11 -5.42
C LEU A 97 0.88 1.92 -5.19
N SER A 98 1.69 2.97 -5.33
CA SER A 98 3.11 2.87 -5.06
C SER A 98 3.36 2.75 -3.56
N TRP A 99 3.93 1.63 -3.14
CA TRP A 99 4.32 1.38 -1.75
C TRP A 99 5.82 1.51 -1.57
N CYS A 100 6.19 2.17 -0.49
CA CYS A 100 7.55 2.44 -0.08
C CYS A 100 7.80 1.77 1.26
N GLY A 101 8.72 0.81 1.30
CA GLY A 101 9.11 0.11 2.50
C GLY A 101 10.40 0.68 3.09
N THR A 102 10.37 0.87 4.40
CA THR A 102 11.52 1.24 5.23
C THR A 102 11.75 0.12 6.26
N PRO A 103 12.87 0.15 7.01
CA PRO A 103 13.08 -0.80 8.11
C PRO A 103 11.98 -0.77 9.19
N SER A 104 11.19 0.32 9.28
CA SER A 104 10.11 0.46 10.26
C SER A 104 8.73 0.03 9.74
N GLY A 105 8.62 -0.39 8.48
CA GLY A 105 7.34 -0.75 7.85
C GLY A 105 7.14 -0.15 6.47
N GLY A 106 5.99 -0.45 5.85
CA GLY A 106 5.56 0.09 4.57
C GLY A 106 4.57 1.26 4.69
N THR A 107 4.67 2.21 3.76
CA THR A 107 3.68 3.30 3.59
C THR A 107 3.51 3.62 2.10
N VAL A 108 2.44 4.35 1.74
CA VAL A 108 2.26 4.86 0.37
C VAL A 108 3.37 5.86 0.05
N CYS A 109 4.08 5.67 -1.06
CA CYS A 109 5.23 6.48 -1.46
C CYS A 109 4.91 7.98 -1.55
N LEU A 110 3.69 8.33 -1.98
CA LEU A 110 3.26 9.73 -2.08
C LEU A 110 3.33 10.46 -0.74
N THR A 111 3.11 9.76 0.39
CA THR A 111 3.19 10.35 1.75
C THR A 111 4.62 10.76 2.13
N LEU A 112 5.60 10.15 1.47
CA LEU A 112 7.03 10.36 1.70
C LEU A 112 7.65 11.36 0.72
N SER A 113 6.97 11.66 -0.39
CA SER A 113 7.52 12.42 -1.52
C SER A 113 7.98 13.84 -1.16
N THR A 114 7.39 14.46 -0.13
CA THR A 114 7.73 15.81 0.32
C THR A 114 9.11 15.90 0.99
N ASN A 115 9.56 14.82 1.62
CA ASN A 115 10.82 14.76 2.38
C ASN A 115 11.94 14.04 1.64
N ARG A 116 11.68 13.52 0.42
CA ARG A 116 12.65 12.79 -0.43
C ARG A 116 13.48 11.75 0.34
N PRO A 117 12.85 10.86 1.14
CA PRO A 117 13.60 10.02 2.08
C PRO A 117 14.57 9.05 1.41
N PHE A 118 14.35 8.72 0.13
CA PHE A 118 15.21 7.79 -0.59
C PHE A 118 16.36 8.48 -1.33
N GLN A 119 16.53 9.80 -1.25
CA GLN A 119 17.56 10.50 -2.03
C GLN A 119 18.97 10.02 -1.63
N GLY A 120 19.69 9.42 -2.58
CA GLY A 120 21.01 8.83 -2.37
C GLY A 120 20.97 7.44 -1.74
N GLU A 121 19.80 6.92 -1.39
CA GLU A 121 19.66 5.57 -0.86
C GLU A 121 19.72 4.53 -1.97
N ARG A 122 20.34 3.38 -1.65
CA ARG A 122 20.25 2.18 -2.48
C ARG A 122 18.91 1.52 -2.22
N VAL A 123 18.15 1.24 -3.27
CA VAL A 123 16.80 0.70 -3.20
C VAL A 123 16.63 -0.48 -4.13
N THR A 124 15.67 -1.34 -3.81
CA THR A 124 15.07 -2.27 -4.77
C THR A 124 13.78 -1.65 -5.28
N VAL A 125 13.60 -1.62 -6.60
CA VAL A 125 12.39 -1.10 -7.26
C VAL A 125 11.72 -2.22 -8.06
N GLU A 126 10.43 -2.37 -7.82
CA GLU A 126 9.52 -3.16 -8.65
C GLU A 126 8.40 -2.28 -9.18
N GLY A 127 8.06 -2.47 -10.44
CA GLY A 127 7.07 -1.64 -11.09
C GLY A 127 6.69 -2.12 -12.48
N VAL A 128 6.01 -1.22 -13.18
CA VAL A 128 5.64 -1.37 -14.59
C VAL A 128 6.44 -0.38 -15.40
N LEU A 129 7.16 -0.84 -16.43
CA LEU A 129 7.92 0.02 -17.33
C LEU A 129 7.00 0.58 -18.42
N GLU A 130 6.80 1.91 -18.41
CA GLU A 130 6.00 2.63 -19.41
C GLU A 130 6.89 3.60 -20.20
N GLY A 131 7.43 3.11 -21.31
CA GLY A 131 8.43 3.85 -22.09
C GLY A 131 9.69 4.05 -21.27
N GLU A 132 9.99 5.30 -20.91
CA GLU A 132 11.19 5.69 -20.15
C GLU A 132 10.91 5.89 -18.64
N VAL A 133 9.69 5.61 -18.20
CA VAL A 133 9.22 5.84 -16.83
C VAL A 133 8.89 4.51 -16.18
N ILE A 134 9.28 4.35 -14.92
CA ILE A 134 8.89 3.22 -14.08
C ILE A 134 7.74 3.66 -13.18
N VAL A 135 6.56 3.06 -13.38
CA VAL A 135 5.44 3.21 -12.46
C VAL A 135 5.68 2.29 -11.26
N VAL A 136 6.03 2.88 -10.13
CA VAL A 136 6.49 2.13 -8.95
C VAL A 136 5.32 1.39 -8.32
N ARG A 137 5.53 0.12 -7.98
CA ARG A 137 4.61 -0.69 -7.18
C ARG A 137 5.19 -0.98 -5.80
N LYS A 138 6.48 -1.31 -5.75
CA LYS A 138 7.26 -1.42 -4.50
C LYS A 138 8.61 -0.73 -4.65
N LEU A 139 8.97 0.07 -3.66
CA LEU A 139 10.31 0.63 -3.49
C LEU A 139 10.77 0.32 -2.06
N GLN A 140 11.86 -0.42 -1.92
CA GLN A 140 12.38 -0.84 -0.62
C GLN A 140 13.78 -0.29 -0.41
N SER A 141 14.01 0.44 0.68
CA SER A 141 15.37 0.85 1.08
C SER A 141 16.21 -0.36 1.46
N ARG A 142 17.44 -0.42 0.95
CA ARG A 142 18.45 -1.40 1.36
C ARG A 142 19.46 -0.72 2.27
N PRO A 143 19.67 -1.23 3.50
CA PRO A 143 20.70 -0.71 4.38
C PRO A 143 22.08 -0.74 3.72
N ALA A 144 22.91 0.27 3.99
CA ALA A 144 24.30 0.25 3.55
C ALA A 144 25.04 -0.96 4.16
N GLY A 145 25.77 -1.69 3.33
CA GLY A 145 26.50 -2.91 3.75
C GLY A 145 25.66 -4.19 3.73
N ASP A 146 24.37 -4.12 3.42
CA ASP A 146 23.58 -5.31 3.09
C ASP A 146 23.88 -5.72 1.63
N GLU A 147 24.97 -6.48 1.45
CA GLU A 147 25.23 -7.24 0.23
C GLU A 147 24.46 -8.58 0.22
N GLY A 148 23.38 -8.68 1.01
CA GLY A 148 22.55 -9.87 1.14
C GLY A 148 22.24 -10.48 -0.23
N LEU A 149 21.97 -11.79 -0.19
CA LEU A 149 21.83 -12.66 -1.37
C LEU A 149 21.10 -11.95 -2.52
N PRO A 150 21.50 -12.21 -3.78
CA PRO A 150 20.83 -11.65 -4.94
C PRO A 150 19.32 -11.84 -4.79
N ILE A 151 18.59 -10.74 -4.61
CA ILE A 151 17.14 -10.77 -4.58
C ILE A 151 16.74 -11.16 -6.00
N LEU A 152 16.27 -12.40 -6.16
CA LEU A 152 15.81 -12.85 -7.46
C LEU A 152 14.59 -12.01 -7.83
N PRO A 153 14.57 -11.41 -9.04
CA PRO A 153 13.42 -10.66 -9.49
C PRO A 153 12.23 -11.61 -9.54
N VAL A 154 11.18 -11.26 -8.81
CA VAL A 154 9.88 -11.93 -8.98
C VAL A 154 9.09 -11.09 -9.96
N HIS A 155 9.05 -11.53 -11.20
CA HIS A 155 8.28 -10.87 -12.26
C HIS A 155 6.80 -11.26 -12.17
N ASN A 156 5.96 -10.49 -12.85
CA ASN A 156 4.52 -10.71 -12.99
C ASN A 156 3.75 -10.69 -11.67
N ARG A 157 4.24 -9.94 -10.67
CA ARG A 157 3.51 -9.75 -9.42
C ARG A 157 2.44 -8.70 -9.58
N VAL A 158 1.25 -9.00 -9.07
CA VAL A 158 0.13 -8.07 -9.05
C VAL A 158 0.09 -7.41 -7.68
N PHE A 159 0.49 -6.13 -7.64
CA PHE A 159 0.46 -5.36 -6.40
C PHE A 159 -0.90 -4.70 -6.20
N ILE A 160 -1.41 -4.79 -4.97
CA ILE A 160 -2.63 -4.13 -4.49
C ILE A 160 -2.32 -3.27 -3.27
N GLY A 161 -3.20 -2.32 -2.97
CA GLY A 161 -3.08 -1.51 -1.76
C GLY A 161 -3.35 -2.33 -0.50
N TRP A 162 -2.70 -1.98 0.63
CA TRP A 162 -3.02 -2.60 1.93
C TRP A 162 -4.53 -2.54 2.30
N PRO A 163 -5.26 -1.42 2.07
CA PRO A 163 -6.71 -1.38 2.29
C PRO A 163 -7.51 -2.40 1.46
N GLU A 164 -7.09 -2.64 0.22
CA GLU A 164 -7.70 -3.63 -0.67
C GLU A 164 -7.39 -5.06 -0.22
N ALA A 165 -6.16 -5.33 0.19
CA ALA A 165 -5.77 -6.60 0.81
C ALA A 165 -6.62 -6.90 2.06
N MET A 166 -6.83 -5.91 2.94
CA MET A 166 -7.72 -6.06 4.09
C MET A 166 -9.17 -6.32 3.68
N ALA A 167 -9.65 -5.74 2.58
CA ALA A 167 -11.00 -5.99 2.08
C ALA A 167 -11.16 -7.46 1.66
N HIS A 168 -10.20 -8.02 0.92
CA HIS A 168 -10.21 -9.45 0.56
C HIS A 168 -10.25 -10.36 1.80
N ILE A 169 -9.43 -10.06 2.82
CA ILE A 169 -9.42 -10.84 4.08
C ILE A 169 -10.79 -10.74 4.78
N ARG A 170 -11.33 -9.52 4.92
CA ARG A 170 -12.62 -9.26 5.60
C ARG A 170 -13.82 -9.85 4.89
N ASN A 171 -13.75 -10.02 3.58
CA ASN A 171 -14.78 -10.63 2.75
C ASN A 171 -14.64 -12.16 2.64
N CYS A 172 -13.70 -12.77 3.39
CA CYS A 172 -13.43 -14.21 3.36
C CYS A 172 -12.99 -14.75 1.98
N GLU A 173 -12.40 -13.90 1.15
CA GLU A 173 -11.97 -14.23 -0.22
C GLU A 173 -10.56 -14.82 -0.29
N VAL A 174 -9.87 -14.89 0.85
CA VAL A 174 -8.47 -15.32 0.94
C VAL A 174 -8.38 -16.79 1.33
N ALA A 175 -7.59 -17.54 0.57
CA ALA A 175 -7.25 -18.94 0.81
C ALA A 175 -6.02 -19.08 1.71
N MET A 176 -5.01 -18.21 1.56
CA MET A 176 -3.78 -18.23 2.35
C MET A 176 -3.13 -16.85 2.39
N VAL A 177 -2.44 -16.57 3.50
CA VAL A 177 -1.58 -15.39 3.65
C VAL A 177 -0.14 -15.85 3.93
N VAL A 178 0.82 -15.31 3.19
CA VAL A 178 2.25 -15.48 3.48
C VAL A 178 2.86 -14.11 3.70
N GLN A 179 3.65 -13.97 4.74
CA GLN A 179 4.46 -12.77 4.97
C GLN A 179 5.93 -13.11 4.74
N THR A 180 6.65 -12.25 4.04
CA THR A 180 8.11 -12.37 3.85
C THR A 180 8.88 -11.41 4.75
N HIS A 181 10.18 -11.66 4.93
CA HIS A 181 11.12 -10.72 5.56
C HIS A 181 11.20 -9.38 4.83
N SER A 182 10.82 -9.33 3.55
CA SER A 182 10.81 -8.12 2.73
C SER A 182 9.52 -7.29 2.89
N LEU A 183 8.71 -7.60 3.91
CA LEU A 183 7.40 -7.01 4.20
C LEU A 183 6.33 -7.25 3.12
N ASP A 184 6.58 -8.15 2.17
CA ASP A 184 5.53 -8.57 1.25
C ASP A 184 4.51 -9.43 2.00
N VAL A 185 3.24 -9.06 1.86
CA VAL A 185 2.09 -9.88 2.22
C VAL A 185 1.53 -10.45 0.93
N ILE A 186 1.81 -11.72 0.72
CA ILE A 186 1.39 -12.50 -0.43
C ILE A 186 0.06 -13.17 -0.06
N ILE A 187 -0.96 -12.95 -0.88
CA ILE A 187 -2.33 -13.38 -0.63
C ILE A 187 -2.78 -14.25 -1.79
N ASP A 188 -3.16 -15.48 -1.49
CA ASP A 188 -3.79 -16.37 -2.46
C ASP A 188 -5.31 -16.24 -2.36
N LEU A 189 -5.98 -15.92 -3.46
CA LEU A 189 -7.43 -15.71 -3.51
C LEU A 189 -8.18 -17.02 -3.81
N LYS A 190 -9.33 -17.23 -3.15
CA LYS A 190 -10.16 -18.45 -3.31
C LYS A 190 -10.80 -18.60 -4.68
N GLN A 191 -11.26 -17.48 -5.26
CA GLN A 191 -12.17 -17.50 -6.41
C GLN A 191 -11.50 -17.98 -7.70
N ASP A 192 -10.22 -17.67 -7.87
CA ASP A 192 -9.47 -17.92 -9.11
C ASP A 192 -8.03 -18.42 -8.87
N GLY A 193 -7.64 -18.62 -7.61
CA GLY A 193 -6.29 -19.04 -7.24
C GLY A 193 -5.21 -18.01 -7.58
N ARG A 194 -5.58 -16.77 -7.96
CA ARG A 194 -4.61 -15.72 -8.23
C ARG A 194 -3.90 -15.32 -6.95
N GLN A 195 -2.65 -14.95 -7.13
CA GLN A 195 -1.82 -14.39 -6.09
C GLN A 195 -1.72 -12.88 -6.27
N VAL A 196 -2.00 -12.13 -5.21
CA VAL A 196 -1.80 -10.69 -5.14
C VAL A 196 -0.83 -10.36 -4.01
N VAL A 197 -0.15 -9.22 -4.13
CA VAL A 197 0.87 -8.79 -3.16
C VAL A 197 0.52 -7.42 -2.64
N ALA A 198 0.57 -7.25 -1.33
CA ALA A 198 0.56 -5.95 -0.68
C ALA A 198 1.86 -5.76 0.11
N VAL A 199 2.25 -4.51 0.33
CA VAL A 199 3.37 -4.19 1.24
C VAL A 199 2.79 -3.86 2.60
N GLN A 200 3.30 -4.54 3.62
CA GLN A 200 2.78 -4.46 4.98
C GLN A 200 3.13 -3.13 5.67
N PRO A 201 2.23 -2.56 6.49
CA PRO A 201 2.61 -1.53 7.45
C PRO A 201 3.33 -2.12 8.68
N SER A 202 2.84 -3.21 9.29
CA SER A 202 3.49 -3.97 10.38
C SER A 202 2.97 -5.43 10.50
N ILE A 203 3.76 -6.33 11.10
CA ILE A 203 3.38 -7.75 11.29
C ILE A 203 2.11 -7.93 12.11
N ASP A 204 2.00 -7.17 13.20
CA ASP A 204 0.88 -7.20 14.12
C ASP A 204 -0.44 -6.86 13.42
N GLU A 205 -0.39 -6.02 12.38
CA GLU A 205 -1.57 -5.63 11.61
C GLU A 205 -2.16 -6.79 10.81
N VAL A 206 -1.34 -7.64 10.20
CA VAL A 206 -1.83 -8.82 9.47
C VAL A 206 -2.54 -9.77 10.43
N PHE A 207 -1.90 -10.08 11.56
CA PHE A 207 -2.49 -10.96 12.57
C PHE A 207 -3.78 -10.38 13.15
N ARG A 208 -3.83 -9.07 13.40
CA ARG A 208 -5.04 -8.39 13.87
C ARG A 208 -6.20 -8.54 12.88
N VAL A 209 -5.96 -8.29 11.59
CA VAL A 209 -7.01 -8.39 10.56
C VAL A 209 -7.48 -9.84 10.38
N LEU A 210 -6.60 -10.83 10.53
CA LEU A 210 -6.99 -12.24 10.52
C LEU A 210 -7.81 -12.64 11.76
N ASP A 211 -7.46 -12.13 12.95
CA ASP A 211 -8.21 -12.40 14.17
C ASP A 211 -9.63 -11.78 14.13
N GLU A 212 -9.78 -10.60 13.51
CA GLU A 212 -11.07 -9.92 13.30
C GLU A 212 -12.10 -10.78 12.53
N VAL A 213 -11.65 -11.74 11.74
CA VAL A 213 -12.51 -12.51 10.81
C VAL A 213 -12.66 -13.98 11.19
N LYS A 214 -11.96 -14.47 12.22
CA LYS A 214 -11.90 -15.89 12.59
C LYS A 214 -13.27 -16.52 12.91
N ASP A 215 -14.21 -15.73 13.43
CA ASP A 215 -15.53 -16.23 13.84
C ASP A 215 -16.54 -16.28 12.67
N ARG A 216 -16.19 -15.65 11.53
CA ARG A 216 -17.07 -15.55 10.34
C ARG A 216 -16.52 -16.25 9.10
N CYS A 217 -15.20 -16.31 8.93
CA CYS A 217 -14.56 -16.96 7.81
C CYS A 217 -14.11 -18.38 8.19
N GLU A 218 -13.95 -19.23 7.19
CA GLU A 218 -13.14 -20.45 7.35
C GLU A 218 -11.72 -20.06 7.80
N PRO A 219 -11.03 -20.91 8.60
CA PRO A 219 -9.67 -20.63 9.04
C PRO A 219 -8.75 -20.32 7.85
N ILE A 220 -8.17 -19.11 7.84
CA ILE A 220 -7.22 -18.69 6.81
C ILE A 220 -5.81 -19.05 7.30
N PRO A 221 -5.12 -20.02 6.69
CA PRO A 221 -3.74 -20.33 7.04
C PRO A 221 -2.83 -19.12 6.80
N MET A 222 -1.91 -18.91 7.74
CA MET A 222 -0.86 -17.90 7.64
C MET A 222 0.51 -18.54 7.81
N ALA A 223 1.46 -18.13 6.96
CA ALA A 223 2.87 -18.45 7.09
C ALA A 223 3.72 -17.18 7.15
N THR A 224 4.85 -17.26 7.83
CA THR A 224 5.87 -16.20 7.87
C THR A 224 7.20 -16.81 7.43
N GLU A 225 7.91 -16.14 6.53
CA GLU A 225 9.31 -16.44 6.21
C GLU A 225 10.21 -15.96 7.35
#